data_AF-A0A1W1Y0G6-F1
#
_entry.id   AF-A0A1W1Y0G6-F1
#
_cell.length_a   1.000
_cell.length_b   1.000
_cell.length_c   1.000
_cell.angle_alpha   90.00
_cell.angle_beta   90.00
_cell.angle_gamma   90.00
#
_symmetry.space_group_name_H-M   'P 1'
#
loop_
_entity.id
_entity.type
_entity.pdbx_description
1 polymer ?
#
loop_
_entity_poly.entity_id
_entity_poly.type
_entity_poly.pdbx_seq_one_letter_code
_entity_poly.pdbx_strand_id
1 'polypeptide(L)' 'MRIVSEYIKGGTRASIAETIHAGKTIYIAVTSSSSKIFKSLNIAERFMLKFKYEKVTVSK' A
#
# COMPACT_ATOMS: atom_id res chain seq x y z
N MET A 1 -12.78 2.15 -3.72
CA MET A 1 -11.43 1.96 -3.14
C MET A 1 -11.42 0.66 -2.37
N ARG A 2 -10.41 -0.21 -2.60
CA ARG A 2 -10.27 -1.55 -2.00
C ARG A 2 -8.85 -1.72 -1.48
N ILE A 3 -8.66 -2.29 -0.29
CA ILE A 3 -7.31 -2.67 0.19
C ILE A 3 -6.83 -3.91 -0.56
N VAL A 4 -5.63 -3.84 -1.15
CA VAL A 4 -5.04 -4.93 -1.93
C VAL A 4 -3.82 -5.56 -1.26
N SER A 5 -3.14 -4.82 -0.38
CA SER A 5 -2.02 -5.32 0.42
C SER A 5 -2.03 -4.65 1.80
N GLU A 6 -1.81 -5.43 2.85
CA GLU A 6 -1.61 -4.94 4.21
C GLU A 6 -0.15 -5.06 4.62
N TYR A 7 0.28 -4.15 5.49
CA TYR A 7 1.67 -4.06 5.95
C TYR A 7 1.76 -3.70 7.43
N ILE A 8 2.88 -4.07 8.06
CA ILE A 8 3.19 -3.72 9.45
C ILE A 8 4.65 -3.27 9.62
N LYS A 9 4.89 -2.37 10.56
CA LYS A 9 6.22 -1.95 11.02
C LYS A 9 6.18 -1.64 12.51
N GLY A 10 6.79 -2.50 13.33
CA GLY A 10 6.87 -2.29 14.78
C GLY A 10 5.50 -2.01 15.43
N GLY A 11 4.46 -2.76 15.05
CA GLY A 11 3.08 -2.57 15.53
C GLY A 11 2.25 -1.53 14.77
N THR A 12 2.88 -0.72 13.91
CA THR A 12 2.19 0.27 13.08
C THR A 12 1.69 -0.37 11.79
N ARG A 13 0.39 -0.26 11.52
CA ARG A 13 -0.23 -0.77 10.29
C ARG A 13 -0.08 0.23 9.14
N ALA A 14 0.11 -0.32 7.94
CA ALA A 14 0.06 0.39 6.68
C ALA A 14 -0.71 -0.45 5.66
N SER A 15 -1.17 0.17 4.58
CA SER A 15 -1.91 -0.55 3.54
C SER A 15 -1.70 0.07 2.18
N ILE A 16 -1.84 -0.73 1.13
CA ILE A 16 -2.00 -0.24 -0.24
C ILE A 16 -3.46 -0.43 -0.61
N ALA A 17 -4.11 0.66 -0.97
CA ALA A 17 -5.44 0.66 -1.52
C ALA A 17 -5.41 0.86 -3.03
N GLU A 18 -6.28 0.17 -3.74
CA GLU A 18 -6.52 0.33 -5.16
C GLU A 18 -7.83 1.09 -5.37
N THR A 19 -7.84 2.01 -6.33
CA THR A 19 -9.06 2.68 -6.77
C THR A 19 -8.96 3.06 -8.24
N ILE A 20 -10.11 3.28 -8.88
CA ILE A 20 -10.18 3.83 -10.24
C ILE A 20 -10.36 5.35 -10.11
N HIS A 21 -9.53 6.11 -10.81
CA HIS A 21 -9.63 7.56 -10.92
C HIS A 21 -9.46 7.97 -12.38
N ALA A 22 -10.45 8.70 -12.93
CA ALA A 22 -10.47 9.12 -14.33
C ALA A 22 -10.23 7.95 -15.33
N GLY A 23 -10.88 6.80 -15.09
CA GLY A 23 -10.76 5.59 -15.91
C GLY A 23 -9.44 4.83 -15.78
N LYS A 24 -8.54 5.24 -14.87
CA LYS A 24 -7.24 4.59 -14.63
C LYS A 24 -7.17 4.00 -13.23
N THR A 25 -6.65 2.79 -13.12
CA THR A 25 -6.33 2.19 -11.82
C THR A 25 -5.13 2.90 -11.20
N ILE A 26 -5.30 3.34 -9.96
CA ILE A 26 -4.26 3.95 -9.14
C ILE A 26 -4.14 3.22 -7.81
N TYR A 27 -2.95 3.31 -7.22
CA TYR A 27 -2.60 2.65 -5.97
C TYR A 27 -2.17 3.69 -4.96
N ILE A 28 -2.76 3.67 -3.78
CA ILE A 28 -2.51 4.61 -2.69
C ILE A 28 -1.82 3.84 -1.57
N ALA A 29 -0.53 4.08 -1.38
CA ALA A 29 0.20 3.58 -0.22
C ALA A 29 -0.10 4.50 0.97
N VAL A 30 -0.72 3.97 2.00
CA VAL A 30 -1.06 4.68 3.24
C VAL A 30 -0.19 4.12 4.37
N THR A 31 0.65 4.97 4.91
CA THR A 31 1.50 4.72 6.10
C THR A 31 1.00 5.57 7.27
N SER A 32 1.51 5.35 8.48
CA SER A 32 1.14 6.15 9.65
C SER A 32 1.45 7.65 9.53
N SER A 33 2.48 8.00 8.76
CA SER A 33 2.97 9.38 8.65
C SER A 33 2.68 10.02 7.29
N SER A 34 2.25 9.27 6.28
CA SER A 34 2.04 9.79 4.94
C SER A 34 1.21 8.87 4.05
N SER A 35 0.60 9.47 3.02
CA SER A 35 0.00 8.74 1.90
C SER A 35 0.62 9.17 0.58
N LYS A 36 0.85 8.22 -0.34
CA LYS A 36 1.38 8.52 -1.68
C LYS A 36 0.67 7.70 -2.77
N ILE A 37 0.39 8.35 -3.90
CA ILE A 37 -0.31 7.76 -5.04
C ILE A 37 0.70 7.25 -6.07
N PHE A 38 0.43 6.09 -6.65
CA PHE A 38 1.24 5.40 -7.63
C PHE A 38 0.37 4.88 -8.78
N LYS A 39 0.98 4.76 -9.96
CA LYS A 39 0.33 4.20 -11.18
C LYS A 39 0.40 2.68 -11.24
N SER A 40 1.14 2.02 -10.35
CA SER A 40 1.37 0.57 -10.39
C SER A 40 1.56 0.01 -8.99
N LEU A 41 1.00 -1.18 -8.75
CA LEU A 41 1.09 -1.88 -7.46
C LEU A 41 2.54 -2.09 -7.03
N ASN A 42 3.39 -2.65 -7.91
CA ASN A 42 4.80 -2.94 -7.63
C ASN A 42 5.57 -1.71 -7.11
N ILE A 43 5.30 -0.51 -7.64
CA ILE A 43 5.97 0.71 -7.16
C ILE A 43 5.47 1.09 -5.76
N ALA A 44 4.17 0.94 -5.50
CA ALA A 44 3.61 1.15 -4.16
C ALA A 44 4.17 0.13 -3.15
N GLU A 45 4.35 -1.13 -3.54
CA GLU A 45 4.97 -2.16 -2.70
C GLU A 45 6.44 -1.84 -2.40
N ARG A 46 7.22 -1.46 -3.42
CA ARG A 46 8.61 -1.01 -3.23
C ARG A 46 8.71 0.20 -2.31
N PHE A 47 7.74 1.13 -2.37
CA PHE A 47 7.65 2.23 -1.45
C PHE A 47 7.48 1.72 -0.01
N MET A 48 6.54 0.80 0.26
CA MET A 48 6.38 0.22 1.59
C MET A 48 7.67 -0.43 2.11
N LEU A 49 8.32 -1.24 1.26
CA LEU A 49 9.60 -1.89 1.60
C LEU A 49 10.71 -0.89 1.92
N LYS A 50 10.81 0.22 1.17
CA LYS A 50 11.77 1.30 1.44
C LYS A 50 11.58 1.90 2.83
N PHE A 51 10.34 1.96 3.33
CA PHE A 51 10.02 2.45 4.67
C PHE A 51 10.12 1.39 5.77
N LYS A 52 10.60 0.18 5.44
CA LYS A 52 10.70 -0.99 6.32
C LYS A 52 9.33 -1.49 6.81
N TYR A 53 8.32 -1.40 5.96
CA TYR A 53 7.03 -2.04 6.20
C TYR A 53 7.03 -3.44 5.59
N GLU A 54 6.64 -4.43 6.39
CA GLU A 54 6.60 -5.84 6.01
C GLU A 54 5.18 -6.22 5.60
N LYS A 55 5.04 -6.96 4.49
CA LYS A 55 3.73 -7.35 3.97
C LYS A 55 3.11 -8.38 4.91
N VAL A 56 1.87 -8.15 5.33
CA VAL A 56 1.09 -9.11 6.11
C VAL A 56 0.51 -10.11 5.12
N THR A 57 1.15 -11.27 5.00
CA THR A 57 0.59 -12.38 4.23
C THR A 57 -0.51 -13.00 5.09
N VAL A 58 -1.77 -12.67 4.80
CA VAL A 58 -2.89 -13.39 5.41
C VAL A 58 -2.88 -14.79 4.79
N SER A 59 -2.34 -15.76 5.52
CA SER A 59 -2.52 -17.17 5.17
C SER A 59 -4.01 -17.46 5.27
N LYS A 60 -4.58 -17.91 4.15
CA LYS A 60 -6.00 -18.20 4.01
C LYS A 60 -6.36 -19.53 4.65
#